data_AF-A0A8T3XCI5-F1
#
_entry.id   AF-A0A8T3XCI5-F1
#
_cell.length_a   1.000
_cell.length_b   1.000
_cell.length_c   1.000
_cell.angle_alpha   90.00
_cell.angle_beta   90.00
_cell.angle_gamma   90.00
#
_symmetry.space_group_name_H-M   'P 1'
#
loop_
_entity.id
_entity.type
_entity.pdbx_description
1 polymer ?
#
loop_
_entity_poly.entity_id
_entity_poly.type
_entity_poly.pdbx_seq_one_letter_code
_entity_poly.pdbx_strand_id
1 'polypeptide(L)'
;MSHLEDVILKIIELKSKGLDDLAVAQNLDLQPETVQLYEKAVQDSIKEAVKKGYKSSFKIANKLQISPVAFNIITSHYQIAFPSEEKQRRSFEERLQEINIAISVKGCDSLASLAREMDLERISIYRLLKKAGICFLPKRKPDYLKAGEEKQESITIEKIQESILQGNDSPRDLAKFFNVDYQTARKWQEKFGFCFMTGRYRTLLQLKEAEKEGLSIQETISKTDLSYSYIRLLSSQFKINLIDSPNERPLREQARKEDKKNKLFYRFVRRGLTLEQIGDKFDLSREGIRQKINKCGLYGQWRTSRSYYEYNERERQLQQERGKLIDVFQKKVQQQFNLIDEVTQWAEKKATEYKLSLKGSSSKRFHPLINFEELVAVFRYYREAQLKGEKLSFEKISKRSGLKYASQSKKLFDKVGLQSLNWQVENTNRLSEEQKEMISRSRSIKMNNSDRAFFMNLPVHTLINYGIKGSRVFVKVFGYKGVKLTYRLASQIYEAQDTGFNREEILELFNTSPIYVDYALEHREEIAPKIIDALNVLHPGKNYRLPYKNS
;
A
#
# COMPACT_ATOMS: atom_id res chain seq x y z
N MET A 1 24.99 2.08 -17.06
CA MET A 1 24.93 2.59 -18.44
C MET A 1 26.07 1.91 -19.18
N SER A 2 25.83 1.53 -20.44
CA SER A 2 26.92 0.95 -21.23
C SER A 2 27.88 2.09 -21.62
N HIS A 3 29.19 1.80 -21.71
CA HIS A 3 30.18 2.79 -22.17
C HIS A 3 29.76 3.44 -23.50
N LEU A 4 29.11 2.67 -24.37
CA LEU A 4 28.56 3.14 -25.64
C LEU A 4 27.46 4.19 -25.45
N GLU A 5 26.54 3.99 -24.51
CA GLU A 5 25.46 4.93 -24.18
C GLU A 5 26.03 6.29 -23.73
N ASP A 6 27.04 6.27 -22.84
CA ASP A 6 27.66 7.49 -22.32
C ASP A 6 28.39 8.26 -23.44
N VAL A 7 29.12 7.56 -24.32
CA VAL A 7 29.81 8.16 -25.47
C VAL A 7 28.82 8.81 -26.44
N ILE A 8 27.73 8.11 -26.81
CA ILE A 8 26.71 8.65 -27.73
C ILE A 8 26.04 9.90 -27.15
N LEU A 9 25.66 9.85 -25.87
CA LEU A 9 25.05 11.01 -25.22
C LEU A 9 26.00 12.20 -25.16
N LYS A 10 27.30 11.96 -24.97
CA LYS A 10 28.30 13.02 -24.97
C LYS A 10 28.53 13.61 -26.36
N ILE A 11 28.54 12.79 -27.41
CA ILE A 11 28.57 13.25 -28.81
C ILE A 11 27.38 14.19 -29.07
N ILE A 12 26.16 13.76 -28.71
CA ILE A 12 24.94 14.55 -28.88
C ILE A 12 25.00 15.87 -28.09
N GLU A 13 25.46 15.83 -26.84
CA GLU A 13 25.60 17.02 -26.00
C GLU A 13 26.56 18.05 -26.64
N LEU A 14 27.71 17.60 -27.14
CA LEU A 14 28.71 18.48 -27.76
C LEU A 14 28.20 19.04 -29.09
N LYS A 15 27.55 18.23 -29.95
CA LYS A 15 26.92 18.72 -31.18
C LYS A 15 25.79 19.70 -30.93
N SER A 16 25.00 19.51 -29.87
CA SER A 16 23.95 20.46 -29.49
C SER A 16 24.48 21.85 -29.10
N LYS A 17 25.78 21.95 -28.77
CA LYS A 17 26.49 23.21 -28.51
C LYS A 17 27.11 23.82 -29.79
N GLY A 18 26.88 23.21 -30.95
CA GLY A 18 27.40 23.69 -32.24
C GLY A 18 28.82 23.25 -32.58
N LEU A 19 29.38 22.26 -31.87
CA LEU A 19 30.69 21.71 -32.22
C LEU A 19 30.59 20.80 -33.46
N ASP A 20 31.57 20.88 -34.35
CA ASP A 20 31.73 19.99 -35.49
C ASP A 20 32.36 18.64 -35.09
N ASP A 21 32.39 17.67 -36.01
CA ASP A 21 32.88 16.31 -35.74
C ASP A 21 34.34 16.31 -35.23
N LEU A 22 35.17 17.23 -35.73
CA LEU A 22 36.58 17.32 -35.35
C LEU A 22 36.74 17.85 -33.93
N ALA A 23 36.00 18.90 -33.55
CA ALA A 23 36.00 19.42 -32.19
C ALA A 23 35.38 18.42 -31.20
N VAL A 24 34.32 17.70 -31.60
CA VAL A 24 33.73 16.61 -30.79
C VAL A 24 34.75 15.50 -30.56
N ALA A 25 35.44 15.07 -31.61
CA ALA A 25 36.47 14.03 -31.56
C ALA A 25 37.62 14.40 -30.61
N GLN A 26 38.13 15.64 -30.69
CA GLN A 26 39.15 16.16 -29.77
C GLN A 26 38.68 16.18 -28.30
N ASN A 27 37.42 16.56 -28.06
CA ASN A 27 36.87 16.58 -26.69
C ASN A 27 36.68 15.18 -26.08
N LEU A 28 36.60 14.15 -26.91
CA LEU A 28 36.36 12.76 -26.47
C LEU A 28 37.58 11.86 -26.63
N ASP A 29 38.71 12.39 -27.07
CA ASP A 29 39.91 11.61 -27.42
C ASP A 29 39.60 10.48 -28.42
N LEU A 30 38.83 10.82 -29.46
CA LEU A 30 38.44 9.92 -30.54
C LEU A 30 38.99 10.42 -31.88
N GLN A 31 39.04 9.54 -32.88
CA GLN A 31 39.24 9.97 -34.26
C GLN A 31 37.91 10.49 -34.84
N PRO A 32 37.89 11.55 -35.68
CA PRO A 32 36.66 12.09 -36.29
C PRO A 32 35.79 11.03 -36.98
N GLU A 33 36.41 10.07 -37.66
CA GLU A 33 35.74 8.95 -38.34
C GLU A 33 35.01 8.04 -37.34
N THR A 34 35.54 7.93 -36.12
CA THR A 34 34.92 7.13 -35.04
C THR A 34 33.64 7.78 -34.54
N VAL A 35 33.59 9.11 -34.47
CA VAL A 35 32.36 9.86 -34.11
C VAL A 35 31.26 9.56 -35.14
N GLN A 36 31.56 9.71 -36.43
CA GLN A 36 30.63 9.42 -37.52
C GLN A 36 30.16 7.96 -37.52
N LEU A 37 31.08 7.02 -37.25
CA LEU A 37 30.77 5.60 -37.16
C LEU A 37 29.78 5.31 -36.03
N TYR A 38 29.95 5.91 -34.85
CA TYR A 38 29.02 5.75 -33.74
C TYR A 38 27.63 6.29 -34.06
N GLU A 39 27.54 7.50 -34.61
CA GLU A 39 26.25 8.10 -34.96
C GLU A 39 25.50 7.25 -36.00
N LYS A 40 26.21 6.84 -37.06
CA LYS A 40 25.64 6.01 -38.12
C LYS A 40 25.18 4.65 -37.60
N ALA A 41 26.01 3.98 -36.80
CA ALA A 41 25.67 2.69 -36.22
C ALA A 41 24.40 2.76 -35.34
N VAL A 42 24.23 3.82 -34.57
CA VAL A 42 23.05 4.03 -33.72
C VAL A 42 21.81 4.29 -34.58
N GLN A 43 21.90 5.19 -35.55
CA GLN A 43 20.80 5.49 -36.46
C GLN A 43 20.34 4.25 -37.24
N ASP A 44 21.29 3.48 -37.78
CA ASP A 44 21.01 2.27 -38.54
C ASP A 44 20.37 1.20 -37.67
N SER A 45 20.86 1.02 -36.43
CA SER A 45 20.28 0.08 -35.47
C SER A 45 18.85 0.44 -35.07
N ILE A 46 18.55 1.74 -34.90
CA ILE A 46 17.19 2.23 -34.63
C ILE A 46 16.29 1.99 -35.85
N LYS A 47 16.74 2.36 -37.06
CA LYS A 47 16.00 2.14 -38.32
C LYS A 47 15.72 0.65 -38.55
N GLU A 48 16.68 -0.22 -38.30
CA GLU A 48 16.52 -1.67 -38.42
C GLU A 48 15.51 -2.22 -37.40
N ALA A 49 15.53 -1.75 -36.16
CA ALA A 49 14.53 -2.12 -35.15
C ALA A 49 13.12 -1.66 -35.58
N VAL A 50 12.98 -0.45 -36.12
CA VAL A 50 11.69 0.02 -36.65
C VAL A 50 11.24 -0.87 -37.81
N LYS A 51 12.14 -1.21 -38.75
CA LYS A 51 11.86 -2.11 -39.88
C LYS A 51 11.45 -3.52 -39.44
N LYS A 52 12.00 -4.01 -38.33
CA LYS A 52 11.63 -5.30 -37.69
C LYS A 52 10.30 -5.25 -36.93
N GLY A 53 9.57 -4.12 -36.97
CA GLY A 53 8.23 -4.00 -36.40
C GLY A 53 8.20 -3.69 -34.91
N TYR A 54 9.32 -3.26 -34.31
CA TYR A 54 9.31 -2.77 -32.94
C TYR A 54 8.63 -1.39 -32.90
N LYS A 55 7.42 -1.33 -32.33
CA LYS A 55 6.60 -0.11 -32.32
C LYS A 55 6.75 0.77 -31.08
N SER A 56 7.43 0.29 -30.05
CA SER A 56 7.56 0.96 -28.76
C SER A 56 9.00 1.41 -28.54
N SER A 57 9.19 2.70 -28.25
CA SER A 57 10.49 3.28 -27.88
C SER A 57 11.17 2.48 -26.77
N PHE A 58 10.41 2.05 -25.75
CA PHE A 58 10.90 1.20 -24.68
C PHE A 58 11.43 -0.17 -25.16
N LYS A 59 10.73 -0.81 -26.11
CA LYS A 59 11.17 -2.11 -26.66
C LYS A 59 12.43 -1.95 -27.51
N ILE A 60 12.53 -0.86 -28.28
CA ILE A 60 13.72 -0.56 -29.09
C ILE A 60 14.90 -0.24 -28.18
N ALA A 61 14.71 0.63 -27.18
CA ALA A 61 15.73 0.97 -26.19
C ALA A 61 16.30 -0.28 -25.49
N ASN A 62 15.43 -1.18 -25.03
CA ASN A 62 15.85 -2.45 -24.44
C ASN A 62 16.60 -3.36 -25.43
N LYS A 63 16.17 -3.40 -26.70
CA LYS A 63 16.84 -4.21 -27.73
C LYS A 63 18.25 -3.69 -28.04
N LEU A 64 18.41 -2.37 -27.99
CA LEU A 64 19.68 -1.67 -28.19
C LEU A 64 20.52 -1.57 -26.90
N GLN A 65 20.02 -2.10 -25.78
CA GLN A 65 20.67 -2.03 -24.46
C GLN A 65 21.04 -0.60 -24.03
N ILE A 66 20.19 0.37 -24.38
CA ILE A 66 20.29 1.77 -23.95
C ILE A 66 19.10 2.14 -23.07
N SER A 67 19.28 3.07 -22.14
CA SER A 67 18.17 3.48 -21.28
C SER A 67 17.06 4.15 -22.12
N PRO A 68 15.78 4.03 -21.70
CA PRO A 68 14.68 4.72 -22.38
C PRO A 68 14.85 6.24 -22.45
N VAL A 69 15.53 6.82 -21.45
CA VAL A 69 15.83 8.26 -21.42
C VAL A 69 16.85 8.61 -22.49
N ALA A 70 17.96 7.87 -22.58
CA ALA A 70 18.97 8.06 -23.62
C ALA A 70 18.37 7.89 -25.02
N PHE A 71 17.53 6.88 -25.21
CA PHE A 71 16.82 6.63 -26.46
C PHE A 71 15.98 7.83 -26.92
N ASN A 72 15.24 8.47 -26.01
CA ASN A 72 14.44 9.65 -26.33
C ASN A 72 15.32 10.85 -26.74
N ILE A 73 16.47 11.05 -26.07
CA ILE A 73 17.43 12.11 -26.42
C ILE A 73 18.00 11.86 -27.83
N ILE A 74 18.46 10.63 -28.09
CA ILE A 74 19.02 10.20 -29.38
C ILE A 74 18.03 10.44 -30.52
N THR A 75 16.80 9.96 -30.35
CA THR A 75 15.79 10.02 -31.40
C THR A 75 15.28 11.43 -31.66
N SER A 76 15.18 12.26 -30.62
CA SER A 76 14.90 13.69 -30.76
C SER A 76 16.03 14.43 -31.48
N HIS A 77 17.29 14.14 -31.17
CA HIS A 77 18.44 14.80 -31.79
C HIS A 77 18.53 14.50 -33.29
N TYR A 78 18.35 13.23 -33.68
CA TYR A 78 18.40 12.79 -35.07
C TYR A 78 17.07 12.89 -35.82
N GLN A 79 16.04 13.49 -35.21
CA GLN A 79 14.70 13.65 -35.79
C GLN A 79 14.11 12.32 -36.34
N ILE A 80 14.38 11.20 -35.65
CA ILE A 80 13.87 9.89 -36.06
C ILE A 80 12.41 9.79 -35.62
N ALA A 81 11.49 10.00 -36.56
CA ALA A 81 10.06 9.87 -36.29
C ALA A 81 9.64 8.41 -36.08
N PHE A 82 8.95 8.12 -34.98
CA PHE A 82 8.32 6.82 -34.75
C PHE A 82 6.85 6.84 -35.18
N PRO A 83 6.37 5.78 -35.87
CA PRO A 83 4.95 5.64 -36.22
C PRO A 83 4.00 5.71 -35.01
N SER A 84 4.49 5.36 -33.82
CA SER A 84 3.71 5.41 -32.58
C SER A 84 3.69 6.80 -31.93
N GLU A 85 4.70 7.65 -32.14
CA GLU A 85 4.73 9.00 -31.59
C GLU A 85 3.83 9.96 -32.37
N GLU A 86 3.73 9.77 -33.69
CA GLU A 86 2.81 10.53 -34.54
C GLU A 86 1.34 10.25 -34.15
N LYS A 87 1.02 8.99 -33.82
CA LYS A 87 -0.27 8.63 -33.20
C LYS A 87 -0.42 9.15 -31.77
N GLN A 88 0.67 9.33 -31.02
CA GLN A 88 0.61 9.87 -29.67
C GLN A 88 0.39 11.39 -29.63
N ARG A 89 0.87 12.12 -30.64
CA ARG A 89 0.68 13.57 -30.81
C ARG A 89 -0.76 13.96 -31.20
N ARG A 90 -1.61 13.00 -31.54
CA ARG A 90 -3.02 13.25 -31.86
C ARG A 90 -3.75 13.91 -30.70
N SER A 91 -4.55 14.92 -31.01
CA SER A 91 -5.35 15.66 -30.05
C SER A 91 -6.34 14.71 -29.35
N PHE A 92 -6.87 15.14 -28.21
CA PHE A 92 -7.88 14.35 -27.50
C PHE A 92 -9.12 14.11 -28.37
N GLU A 93 -9.51 15.08 -29.21
CA GLU A 93 -10.66 14.98 -30.11
C GLU A 93 -10.42 13.99 -31.25
N GLU A 94 -9.25 14.03 -31.87
CA GLU A 94 -8.87 13.08 -32.94
C GLU A 94 -8.91 11.63 -32.43
N ARG A 95 -8.40 11.40 -31.21
CA ARG A 95 -8.45 10.08 -30.58
C ARG A 95 -9.88 9.62 -30.28
N LEU A 96 -10.78 10.53 -29.92
CA LEU A 96 -12.19 10.18 -29.72
C LEU A 96 -12.90 9.85 -31.03
N GLN A 97 -12.60 10.56 -32.11
CA GLN A 97 -13.11 10.23 -33.44
C GLN A 97 -12.68 8.84 -33.87
N GLU A 98 -11.43 8.46 -33.66
CA GLU A 98 -10.94 7.10 -33.93
C GLU A 98 -11.63 6.03 -33.10
N ILE A 99 -11.85 6.30 -31.80
CA ILE A 99 -12.61 5.40 -30.92
C ILE A 99 -14.01 5.21 -31.49
N ASN A 100 -14.69 6.29 -31.88
CA ASN A 100 -16.04 6.22 -32.43
C ASN A 100 -16.07 5.42 -33.74
N ILE A 101 -15.11 5.63 -34.65
CA ILE A 101 -14.96 4.85 -35.89
C ILE A 101 -14.70 3.37 -35.57
N ALA A 102 -13.84 3.06 -34.60
CA ALA A 102 -13.55 1.69 -34.23
C ALA A 102 -14.78 0.98 -33.64
N ILE A 103 -15.63 1.70 -32.90
CA ILE A 103 -16.88 1.17 -32.35
C ILE A 103 -17.93 0.99 -33.46
N SER A 104 -18.18 2.03 -34.27
CA SER A 104 -19.30 2.05 -35.23
C SER A 104 -19.01 1.32 -36.53
N VAL A 105 -17.80 1.48 -37.09
CA VAL A 105 -17.43 0.91 -38.39
C VAL A 105 -16.75 -0.45 -38.21
N LYS A 106 -15.85 -0.58 -37.23
CA LYS A 106 -15.04 -1.80 -37.05
C LYS A 106 -15.63 -2.79 -36.04
N GLY A 107 -16.76 -2.46 -35.43
CA GLY A 107 -17.47 -3.37 -34.50
C GLY A 107 -16.69 -3.70 -33.23
N CYS A 108 -15.79 -2.83 -32.78
CA CYS A 108 -15.06 -3.06 -31.53
C CYS A 108 -16.00 -2.96 -30.32
N ASP A 109 -16.28 -4.09 -29.69
CA ASP A 109 -17.26 -4.24 -28.60
C ASP A 109 -16.63 -4.40 -27.20
N SER A 110 -15.29 -4.41 -27.11
CA SER A 110 -14.56 -4.59 -25.86
C SER A 110 -13.37 -3.63 -25.77
N LEU A 111 -12.96 -3.29 -24.53
CA LEU A 111 -11.73 -2.52 -24.31
C LEU A 111 -10.49 -3.22 -24.91
N ALA A 112 -10.53 -4.55 -25.02
CA ALA A 112 -9.45 -5.35 -25.58
C ALA A 112 -9.40 -5.31 -27.11
N SER A 113 -10.55 -5.23 -27.80
CA SER A 113 -10.58 -5.02 -29.25
C SER A 113 -10.19 -3.59 -29.59
N LEU A 114 -10.73 -2.59 -28.87
CA LEU A 114 -10.33 -1.17 -29.04
C LEU A 114 -8.84 -0.94 -28.82
N ALA A 115 -8.27 -1.51 -27.75
CA ALA A 115 -6.84 -1.42 -27.47
C ALA A 115 -5.97 -1.99 -28.60
N ARG A 116 -6.37 -3.13 -29.17
CA ARG A 116 -5.65 -3.75 -30.30
C ARG A 116 -5.77 -2.92 -31.57
N GLU A 117 -6.98 -2.46 -31.87
CA GLU A 117 -7.27 -1.67 -33.07
C GLU A 117 -6.50 -0.33 -33.09
N MET A 118 -6.45 0.32 -31.92
CA MET A 118 -5.80 1.61 -31.77
C MET A 118 -4.31 1.51 -31.45
N ASP A 119 -3.77 0.31 -31.23
CA ASP A 119 -2.40 0.08 -30.78
C ASP A 119 -2.07 0.84 -29.48
N LEU A 120 -3.03 0.84 -28.54
CA LEU A 120 -2.95 1.52 -27.24
C LEU A 120 -3.14 0.53 -26.09
N GLU A 121 -2.58 0.84 -24.92
CA GLU A 121 -2.89 0.05 -23.73
C GLU A 121 -4.37 0.20 -23.33
N ARG A 122 -4.96 -0.87 -22.80
CA ARG A 122 -6.37 -0.89 -22.33
C ARG A 122 -6.66 0.22 -21.34
N ILE A 123 -5.70 0.56 -20.48
CA ILE A 123 -5.86 1.61 -19.47
C ILE A 123 -5.92 3.01 -20.09
N SER A 124 -5.22 3.23 -21.20
CA SER A 124 -5.26 4.49 -21.94
C SER A 124 -6.61 4.68 -22.63
N ILE A 125 -7.14 3.63 -23.27
CA ILE A 125 -8.50 3.63 -23.85
C ILE A 125 -9.55 3.92 -22.77
N TYR A 126 -9.46 3.24 -21.62
CA TYR A 126 -10.37 3.48 -20.50
C TYR A 126 -10.34 4.92 -20.01
N ARG A 127 -9.15 5.53 -19.87
CA ARG A 127 -9.02 6.93 -19.45
C ARG A 127 -9.61 7.90 -20.49
N LEU A 128 -9.41 7.66 -21.79
CA LEU A 128 -9.98 8.48 -22.86
C LEU A 128 -11.51 8.44 -22.84
N LEU A 129 -12.09 7.24 -22.78
CA LEU A 129 -13.54 7.03 -22.69
C LEU A 129 -14.12 7.69 -21.44
N LYS A 130 -13.47 7.51 -20.28
CA LYS A 130 -13.90 8.13 -19.03
C LYS A 130 -13.85 9.65 -19.09
N LYS A 131 -12.78 10.22 -19.66
CA LYS A 131 -12.65 11.68 -19.83
C LYS A 131 -13.72 12.24 -20.76
N ALA A 132 -14.18 11.47 -21.73
CA ALA A 132 -15.26 11.83 -22.64
C ALA A 132 -16.68 11.55 -22.08
N GLY A 133 -16.80 10.99 -20.88
CA GLY A 133 -18.10 10.59 -20.32
C GLY A 133 -18.74 9.39 -21.02
N ILE A 134 -18.00 8.65 -21.86
CA ILE A 134 -18.53 7.50 -22.61
C ILE A 134 -18.44 6.25 -21.73
N CYS A 135 -19.60 5.74 -21.32
CA CYS A 135 -19.69 4.50 -20.55
C CYS A 135 -19.63 3.29 -21.49
N PHE A 136 -18.41 2.77 -21.71
CA PHE A 136 -18.19 1.59 -22.55
C PHE A 136 -18.38 0.31 -21.73
N LEU A 137 -19.63 -0.11 -21.56
CA LEU A 137 -19.99 -1.39 -20.93
C LEU A 137 -20.02 -2.49 -22.01
N PRO A 138 -19.39 -3.65 -21.77
CA PRO A 138 -19.47 -4.77 -22.71
C PRO A 138 -20.94 -5.18 -22.89
N LYS A 139 -21.42 -5.28 -24.13
CA LYS A 139 -22.76 -5.80 -24.43
C LYS A 139 -22.86 -7.21 -23.83
N ARG A 140 -23.69 -7.38 -22.81
CA ARG A 140 -24.08 -8.70 -22.32
C ARG A 140 -24.93 -9.36 -23.41
N LYS A 141 -24.60 -10.59 -23.81
CA LYS A 141 -25.49 -11.43 -24.63
C LYS A 141 -26.78 -11.71 -23.82
N PRO A 142 -27.98 -11.43 -24.34
CA PRO A 142 -29.22 -12.03 -23.84
C PRO A 142 -29.43 -13.38 -24.53
N ASP A 143 -29.86 -14.41 -23.80
CA ASP A 143 -30.72 -15.53 -24.29
C ASP A 143 -30.86 -16.69 -23.29
N TYR A 144 -30.09 -16.76 -22.20
CA TYR A 144 -30.17 -17.87 -21.24
C TYR A 144 -31.13 -17.67 -20.04
N LEU A 145 -31.88 -16.56 -20.00
CA LEU A 145 -32.64 -16.17 -18.80
C LEU A 145 -34.00 -16.86 -18.61
N LYS A 146 -34.49 -17.68 -19.56
CA LYS A 146 -35.82 -18.32 -19.43
C LYS A 146 -35.81 -19.76 -18.92
N ALA A 147 -34.65 -20.41 -18.76
CA ALA A 147 -34.57 -21.84 -18.39
C ALA A 147 -34.12 -22.09 -16.94
N GLY A 148 -33.87 -21.04 -16.14
CA GLY A 148 -33.14 -21.14 -14.88
C GLY A 148 -33.96 -21.15 -13.59
N GLU A 149 -35.23 -20.75 -13.61
CA GLU A 149 -35.99 -20.53 -12.36
C GLU A 149 -36.52 -21.83 -11.74
N GLU A 150 -36.78 -22.89 -12.50
CA GLU A 150 -37.27 -24.18 -11.96
C GLU A 150 -36.16 -25.08 -11.36
N LYS A 151 -34.87 -24.77 -11.56
CA LYS A 151 -33.75 -25.61 -11.06
C LYS A 151 -33.09 -25.11 -9.77
N GLN A 152 -33.51 -23.98 -9.22
CA GLN A 152 -32.80 -23.32 -8.11
C GLN A 152 -33.01 -23.99 -6.74
N GLU A 153 -34.04 -24.80 -6.53
CA GLU A 153 -34.39 -25.32 -5.18
C GLU A 153 -33.72 -26.64 -4.77
N SER A 154 -32.91 -27.30 -5.62
CA SER A 154 -32.35 -28.64 -5.31
C SER A 154 -30.82 -28.73 -5.18
N ILE A 155 -30.11 -27.60 -5.20
CA ILE A 155 -28.64 -27.59 -5.09
C ILE A 155 -28.25 -27.48 -3.62
N THR A 156 -27.88 -28.62 -3.04
CA THR A 156 -27.45 -28.73 -1.64
C THR A 156 -26.01 -28.24 -1.46
N ILE A 157 -25.64 -27.94 -0.22
CA ILE A 157 -24.28 -27.51 0.15
C ILE A 157 -23.27 -28.60 -0.22
N GLU A 158 -23.61 -29.89 -0.08
CA GLU A 158 -22.71 -31.00 -0.43
C GLU A 158 -22.34 -30.99 -1.91
N LYS A 159 -23.31 -30.74 -2.82
CA LYS A 159 -23.03 -30.67 -4.26
C LYS A 159 -22.08 -29.52 -4.61
N ILE A 160 -22.28 -28.35 -3.99
CA ILE A 160 -21.38 -27.20 -4.17
C ILE A 160 -19.98 -27.53 -3.66
N GLN A 161 -19.86 -28.22 -2.52
CA GLN A 161 -18.58 -28.68 -1.99
C GLN A 161 -17.89 -29.66 -2.96
N GLU A 162 -18.60 -30.66 -3.48
CA GLU A 162 -18.09 -31.60 -4.49
C GLU A 162 -17.59 -30.92 -5.76
N SER A 163 -18.31 -29.91 -6.25
CA SER A 163 -17.89 -29.13 -7.42
C SER A 163 -16.56 -28.39 -7.18
N ILE A 164 -16.38 -27.84 -5.97
CA ILE A 164 -15.14 -27.20 -5.54
C ILE A 164 -14.01 -28.24 -5.43
N LEU A 165 -14.29 -29.47 -4.97
CA LEU A 165 -13.30 -30.56 -4.96
C LEU A 165 -12.78 -30.89 -6.35
N GLN A 166 -13.62 -30.74 -7.38
CA GLN A 166 -13.26 -30.93 -8.78
C GLN A 166 -12.55 -29.72 -9.41
N GLY A 167 -12.23 -28.68 -8.62
CA GLY A 167 -11.52 -27.49 -9.07
C GLY A 167 -12.40 -26.37 -9.62
N ASN A 168 -13.73 -26.46 -9.49
CA ASN A 168 -14.66 -25.40 -9.91
C ASN A 168 -14.91 -24.42 -8.75
N ASP A 169 -13.93 -23.58 -8.43
CA ASP A 169 -13.91 -22.80 -7.19
C ASP A 169 -14.22 -21.31 -7.35
N SER A 170 -14.21 -20.79 -8.60
CA SER A 170 -14.65 -19.43 -8.90
C SER A 170 -16.17 -19.38 -9.13
N PRO A 171 -16.83 -18.22 -8.92
CA PRO A 171 -18.24 -18.06 -9.29
C PRO A 171 -18.51 -18.33 -10.77
N ARG A 172 -17.48 -18.20 -11.62
CA ARG A 172 -17.58 -18.51 -13.04
C ARG A 172 -17.61 -20.01 -13.30
N ASP A 173 -16.80 -20.77 -12.56
CA ASP A 173 -16.72 -22.22 -12.69
C ASP A 173 -17.94 -22.87 -12.06
N LEU A 174 -18.39 -22.39 -10.89
CA LEU A 174 -19.65 -22.80 -10.28
C LEU A 174 -20.86 -22.48 -11.17
N ALA A 175 -20.90 -21.29 -11.77
CA ALA A 175 -21.93 -20.92 -12.73
C ALA A 175 -21.95 -21.88 -13.93
N LYS A 176 -20.78 -22.24 -14.46
CA LYS A 176 -20.67 -23.19 -15.57
C LYS A 176 -21.04 -24.61 -15.16
N PHE A 177 -20.59 -25.06 -13.99
CA PHE A 177 -20.78 -26.42 -13.49
C PHE A 177 -22.25 -26.69 -13.15
N PHE A 178 -22.92 -25.74 -12.49
CA PHE A 178 -24.33 -25.86 -12.11
C PHE A 178 -25.29 -25.29 -13.16
N ASN A 179 -24.77 -24.78 -14.28
CA ASN A 179 -25.53 -24.09 -15.31
C ASN A 179 -26.45 -22.99 -14.74
N VAL A 180 -25.89 -22.16 -13.85
CA VAL A 180 -26.56 -20.99 -13.25
C VAL A 180 -25.86 -19.70 -13.65
N ASP A 181 -26.51 -18.56 -13.47
CA ASP A 181 -25.87 -17.29 -13.73
C ASP A 181 -24.79 -16.95 -12.68
N TYR A 182 -23.86 -16.09 -13.07
CA TYR A 182 -22.73 -15.67 -12.24
C TYR A 182 -23.16 -15.02 -10.91
N GLN A 183 -24.27 -14.28 -10.87
CA GLN A 183 -24.72 -13.62 -9.63
C GLN A 183 -25.28 -14.65 -8.65
N THR A 184 -25.98 -15.66 -9.15
CA THR A 184 -26.45 -16.78 -8.32
C THR A 184 -25.28 -17.58 -7.74
N ALA A 185 -24.30 -17.96 -8.57
CA ALA A 185 -23.08 -18.62 -8.11
C ALA A 185 -22.27 -17.75 -7.12
N ARG A 186 -22.24 -16.43 -7.33
CA ARG A 186 -21.61 -15.48 -6.42
C ARG A 186 -22.36 -15.36 -5.09
N LYS A 187 -23.70 -15.32 -5.11
CA LYS A 187 -24.52 -15.33 -3.89
C LYS A 187 -24.31 -16.61 -3.09
N TRP A 188 -24.15 -17.77 -3.75
CA TRP A 188 -23.73 -19.00 -3.06
C TRP A 188 -22.33 -18.82 -2.44
N GLN A 189 -21.37 -18.31 -3.20
CA GLN A 189 -20.02 -18.05 -2.70
C GLN A 189 -20.01 -17.13 -1.46
N GLU A 190 -20.81 -16.08 -1.46
CA GLU A 190 -20.94 -15.11 -0.37
C GLU A 190 -21.72 -15.68 0.83
N LYS A 191 -22.86 -16.37 0.59
CA LYS A 191 -23.70 -16.99 1.63
C LYS A 191 -22.95 -18.07 2.42
N PHE A 192 -22.08 -18.81 1.74
CA PHE A 192 -21.32 -19.91 2.34
C PHE A 192 -19.87 -19.54 2.67
N GLY A 193 -19.46 -18.28 2.50
CA GLY A 193 -18.14 -17.77 2.91
C GLY A 193 -16.95 -18.31 2.10
N PHE A 194 -17.16 -18.75 0.86
CA PHE A 194 -16.19 -19.54 0.10
C PHE A 194 -14.97 -18.75 -0.43
N CYS A 195 -15.03 -17.40 -0.49
CA CYS A 195 -13.96 -16.57 -1.03
C CYS A 195 -12.62 -16.70 -0.26
N PHE A 196 -12.67 -17.11 1.01
CA PHE A 196 -11.49 -17.38 1.85
C PHE A 196 -11.21 -18.88 2.02
N MET A 197 -12.13 -19.73 1.55
CA MET A 197 -12.08 -21.17 1.74
C MET A 197 -11.35 -21.87 0.60
N THR A 198 -11.27 -21.38 -0.63
CA THR A 198 -10.73 -22.22 -1.73
C THR A 198 -9.28 -22.69 -1.50
N GLY A 199 -8.38 -21.78 -1.10
CA GLY A 199 -7.01 -22.14 -0.72
C GLY A 199 -6.94 -22.94 0.59
N ARG A 200 -7.66 -22.50 1.63
CA ARG A 200 -7.60 -23.12 2.97
C ARG A 200 -8.30 -24.48 3.02
N TYR A 201 -9.38 -24.66 2.28
CA TYR A 201 -10.16 -25.89 2.14
C TYR A 201 -9.40 -26.91 1.30
N ARG A 202 -8.78 -26.49 0.19
CA ARG A 202 -7.85 -27.34 -0.56
C ARG A 202 -6.71 -27.84 0.32
N THR A 203 -6.12 -26.94 1.11
CA THR A 203 -5.15 -27.33 2.15
C THR A 203 -5.74 -28.32 3.15
N LEU A 204 -6.93 -28.08 3.70
CA LEU A 204 -7.54 -28.99 4.67
C LEU A 204 -7.82 -30.39 4.09
N LEU A 205 -8.16 -30.47 2.81
CA LEU A 205 -8.35 -31.76 2.13
C LEU A 205 -7.03 -32.49 1.98
N GLN A 206 -5.98 -31.80 1.53
CA GLN A 206 -4.64 -32.38 1.45
C GLN A 206 -4.17 -32.88 2.82
N LEU A 207 -4.48 -32.15 3.90
CA LEU A 207 -4.15 -32.58 5.26
C LEU A 207 -4.98 -33.77 5.74
N LYS A 208 -6.27 -33.85 5.39
CA LYS A 208 -7.12 -35.02 5.70
C LYS A 208 -6.75 -36.25 4.89
N GLU A 209 -6.34 -36.07 3.65
CA GLU A 209 -5.82 -37.14 2.80
C GLU A 209 -4.49 -37.66 3.36
N ALA A 210 -3.59 -36.77 3.75
CA ALA A 210 -2.35 -37.11 4.47
C ALA A 210 -2.63 -37.87 5.79
N GLU A 211 -3.65 -37.49 6.55
CA GLU A 211 -4.09 -38.22 7.75
C GLU A 211 -4.59 -39.63 7.41
N LYS A 212 -5.42 -39.78 6.38
CA LYS A 212 -5.90 -41.10 5.92
C LYS A 212 -4.77 -42.01 5.45
N GLU A 213 -3.77 -41.43 4.79
CA GLU A 213 -2.55 -42.13 4.36
C GLU A 213 -1.59 -42.44 5.52
N GLY A 214 -1.85 -41.95 6.73
CA GLY A 214 -0.97 -42.12 7.88
C GLY A 214 0.36 -41.38 7.73
N LEU A 215 0.41 -40.30 6.96
CA LEU A 215 1.64 -39.54 6.74
C LEU A 215 2.05 -38.78 7.99
N SER A 216 3.37 -38.66 8.15
CA SER A 216 3.95 -37.71 9.09
C SER A 216 3.83 -36.27 8.60
N ILE A 217 4.02 -35.31 9.51
CA ILE A 217 4.03 -33.88 9.14
C ILE A 217 5.12 -33.57 8.09
N GLN A 218 6.27 -34.23 8.14
CA GLN A 218 7.37 -34.02 7.17
C GLN A 218 7.01 -34.53 5.77
N GLU A 219 6.44 -35.72 5.68
CA GLU A 219 5.94 -36.27 4.41
C GLU A 219 4.80 -35.42 3.85
N THR A 220 3.98 -34.85 4.73
CA THR A 220 2.95 -33.90 4.32
C THR A 220 3.57 -32.62 3.77
N ILE A 221 4.67 -32.10 4.32
CA ILE A 221 5.40 -30.92 3.79
C ILE A 221 6.09 -31.23 2.47
N SER A 222 6.59 -32.45 2.25
CA SER A 222 7.20 -32.79 0.97
C SER A 222 6.15 -32.99 -0.13
N LYS A 223 4.94 -33.43 0.22
CA LYS A 223 3.80 -33.59 -0.72
C LYS A 223 2.99 -32.30 -0.92
N THR A 224 2.97 -31.41 0.06
CA THR A 224 2.18 -30.18 0.04
C THR A 224 3.14 -29.01 0.23
N ASP A 225 3.16 -28.00 -0.64
CA ASP A 225 4.04 -26.81 -0.54
C ASP A 225 3.73 -25.91 0.69
N LEU A 226 3.21 -26.48 1.76
CA LEU A 226 2.74 -25.85 2.97
C LEU A 226 3.86 -25.84 4.02
N SER A 227 4.01 -24.72 4.70
CA SER A 227 4.96 -24.63 5.80
C SER A 227 4.51 -25.46 7.01
N TYR A 228 5.46 -26.04 7.74
CA TYR A 228 5.23 -26.77 8.99
C TYR A 228 4.31 -26.03 9.98
N SER A 229 4.56 -24.74 10.20
CA SER A 229 3.78 -23.91 11.12
C SER A 229 2.31 -23.82 10.71
N TYR A 230 2.06 -23.76 9.41
CA TYR A 230 0.72 -23.65 8.85
C TYR A 230 -0.02 -24.99 8.92
N ILE A 231 0.65 -26.10 8.60
CA ILE A 231 0.11 -27.46 8.77
C ILE A 231 -0.28 -27.68 10.23
N ARG A 232 0.62 -27.40 11.18
CA ARG A 232 0.35 -27.61 12.61
C ARG A 232 -0.81 -26.77 13.14
N LEU A 233 -0.90 -25.51 12.70
CA LEU A 233 -2.01 -24.62 13.05
C LEU A 233 -3.36 -25.21 12.59
N LEU A 234 -3.42 -25.64 11.32
CA LEU A 234 -4.65 -26.20 10.76
C LEU A 234 -4.97 -27.57 11.34
N SER A 235 -3.99 -28.46 11.48
CA SER A 235 -4.20 -29.77 12.11
C SER A 235 -4.73 -29.63 13.54
N SER A 236 -4.20 -28.70 14.33
CA SER A 236 -4.70 -28.41 15.68
C SER A 236 -6.12 -27.81 15.66
N GLN A 237 -6.38 -26.85 14.78
CA GLN A 237 -7.67 -26.17 14.70
C GLN A 237 -8.79 -27.11 14.23
N PHE A 238 -8.48 -28.04 13.33
CA PHE A 238 -9.46 -28.92 12.69
C PHE A 238 -9.37 -30.38 13.16
N LYS A 239 -8.59 -30.65 14.22
CA LYS A 239 -8.42 -31.98 14.84
C LYS A 239 -7.98 -33.07 13.85
N ILE A 240 -7.03 -32.74 12.97
CA ILE A 240 -6.40 -33.67 12.03
C ILE A 240 -5.18 -34.29 12.71
N ASN A 241 -5.16 -35.62 12.85
CA ASN A 241 -4.14 -36.38 13.56
C ASN A 241 -3.02 -36.84 12.61
N LEU A 242 -2.10 -35.93 12.27
CA LEU A 242 -0.88 -36.31 11.55
C LEU A 242 0.15 -36.90 12.53
N ILE A 243 0.93 -37.88 12.06
CA ILE A 243 1.97 -38.51 12.88
C ILE A 243 3.10 -37.50 13.13
N ASP A 244 3.34 -37.14 14.40
CA ASP A 244 4.55 -36.45 14.81
C ASP A 244 5.73 -37.40 14.57
N SER A 245 6.70 -37.03 13.73
CA SER A 245 7.87 -37.88 13.49
C SER A 245 8.59 -38.16 14.83
N PRO A 246 8.78 -39.43 15.23
CA PRO A 246 9.26 -39.79 16.56
C PRO A 246 10.66 -39.25 16.89
N ASN A 247 11.42 -38.82 15.89
CA ASN A 247 12.78 -38.28 16.04
C ASN A 247 12.86 -36.77 16.36
N GLU A 248 11.77 -35.99 16.30
CA GLU A 248 11.85 -34.53 16.49
C GLU A 248 11.73 -34.06 17.95
N ARG A 249 11.00 -34.78 18.81
CA ARG A 249 10.89 -34.42 20.24
C ARG A 249 12.24 -34.55 20.97
N PRO A 250 13.03 -35.63 20.79
CA PRO A 250 14.35 -35.74 21.42
C PRO A 250 15.35 -34.68 20.93
N LEU A 251 15.38 -34.35 19.63
CA LEU A 251 16.30 -33.34 19.07
C LEU A 251 15.95 -31.92 19.53
N ARG A 252 14.67 -31.56 19.67
CA ARG A 252 14.25 -30.25 20.21
C ARG A 252 14.44 -30.15 21.72
N GLU A 253 14.26 -31.24 22.46
CA GLU A 253 14.51 -31.27 23.90
C GLU A 253 15.99 -31.35 24.26
N GLN A 254 16.82 -32.07 23.49
CA GLN A 254 18.28 -32.03 23.57
C GLN A 254 18.81 -30.64 23.21
N ALA A 255 18.32 -30.00 22.13
CA ALA A 255 18.70 -28.62 21.79
C ALA A 255 18.23 -27.57 22.84
N ARG A 256 17.22 -27.90 23.66
CA ARG A 256 16.79 -27.07 24.80
C ARG A 256 17.66 -27.29 26.04
N LYS A 257 18.16 -28.52 26.26
CA LYS A 257 19.04 -28.93 27.37
C LYS A 257 20.52 -28.64 27.12
N GLU A 258 20.94 -28.42 25.87
CA GLU A 258 22.35 -28.16 25.54
C GLU A 258 22.81 -26.70 25.73
N ASP A 259 24.10 -26.61 26.06
CA ASP A 259 24.93 -25.46 26.42
C ASP A 259 24.68 -24.16 25.64
N LYS A 260 24.89 -22.99 26.28
CA LYS A 260 24.77 -21.65 25.68
C LYS A 260 25.54 -21.54 24.36
N LYS A 261 26.67 -22.27 24.25
CA LYS A 261 27.51 -22.37 23.05
C LYS A 261 26.74 -22.95 21.85
N ASN A 262 25.94 -24.00 22.04
CA ASN A 262 25.13 -24.57 20.95
C ASN A 262 23.98 -23.64 20.54
N LYS A 263 23.32 -22.95 21.49
CA LYS A 263 22.31 -21.92 21.15
C LYS A 263 22.87 -20.81 20.27
N LEU A 264 24.10 -20.37 20.54
CA LEU A 264 24.79 -19.37 19.72
C LEU A 264 25.10 -19.90 18.31
N PHE A 265 25.49 -21.18 18.20
CA PHE A 265 25.77 -21.84 16.92
C PHE A 265 24.53 -21.86 16.03
N TYR A 266 23.39 -22.35 16.55
CA TYR A 266 22.12 -22.35 15.82
C TYR A 266 21.68 -20.93 15.41
N ARG A 267 21.93 -19.93 16.27
CA ARG A 267 21.62 -18.53 15.96
C ARG A 267 22.43 -18.01 14.77
N PHE A 268 23.72 -18.35 14.69
CA PHE A 268 24.57 -17.94 13.57
C PHE A 268 24.23 -18.66 12.27
N VAL A 269 23.89 -19.95 12.35
CA VAL A 269 23.38 -20.72 11.21
C VAL A 269 22.08 -20.10 10.68
N ARG A 270 21.11 -19.80 11.56
CA ARG A 270 19.84 -19.12 11.19
C ARG A 270 20.02 -17.71 10.65
N ARG A 271 21.12 -17.05 11.01
CA ARG A 271 21.47 -15.73 10.47
C ARG A 271 22.13 -15.81 9.09
N GLY A 272 22.55 -16.99 8.65
CA GLY A 272 23.22 -17.14 7.36
C GLY A 272 24.65 -16.60 7.33
N LEU A 273 25.35 -16.60 8.48
CA LEU A 273 26.78 -16.21 8.50
C LEU A 273 27.62 -17.17 7.64
N THR A 274 28.77 -16.71 7.16
CA THR A 274 29.71 -17.59 6.44
C THR A 274 30.23 -18.68 7.37
N LEU A 275 30.61 -19.82 6.80
CA LEU A 275 31.22 -20.91 7.57
C LEU A 275 32.48 -20.47 8.31
N GLU A 276 33.24 -19.53 7.73
CA GLU A 276 34.43 -18.91 8.31
C GLU A 276 34.09 -18.02 9.51
N GLN A 277 33.11 -17.11 9.38
CA GLN A 277 32.63 -16.28 10.49
C GLN A 277 32.08 -17.11 11.66
N ILE A 278 31.45 -18.26 11.36
CA ILE A 278 31.00 -19.20 12.38
C ILE A 278 32.23 -19.90 13.00
N GLY A 279 33.20 -20.30 12.18
CA GLY A 279 34.45 -20.93 12.60
C GLY A 279 35.21 -20.09 13.61
N ASP A 280 35.42 -18.80 13.30
CA ASP A 280 36.10 -17.83 14.15
C ASP A 280 35.45 -17.64 15.52
N LYS A 281 34.14 -17.91 15.64
CA LYS A 281 33.41 -17.79 16.91
C LYS A 281 33.40 -19.08 17.73
N PHE A 282 33.77 -20.20 17.12
CA PHE A 282 33.69 -21.53 17.73
C PHE A 282 35.04 -22.24 17.79
N ASP A 283 36.11 -21.59 17.33
CA ASP A 283 37.47 -22.12 17.20
C ASP A 283 37.49 -23.42 16.38
N LEU A 284 36.75 -23.41 15.27
CA LEU A 284 36.66 -24.54 14.35
C LEU A 284 37.03 -24.09 12.94
N SER A 285 37.70 -24.97 12.19
CA SER A 285 37.95 -24.73 10.77
C SER A 285 36.64 -24.61 10.00
N ARG A 286 36.68 -23.94 8.85
CA ARG A 286 35.55 -23.86 7.90
C ARG A 286 34.92 -25.22 7.62
N GLU A 287 35.77 -26.23 7.43
CA GLU A 287 35.33 -27.60 7.16
C GLU A 287 34.72 -28.26 8.40
N GLY A 288 35.27 -28.02 9.59
CA GLY A 288 34.69 -28.48 10.86
C GLY A 288 33.29 -27.92 11.10
N ILE A 289 33.05 -26.64 10.77
CA ILE A 289 31.70 -26.06 10.82
C ILE A 289 30.78 -26.71 9.79
N ARG A 290 31.24 -26.93 8.55
CA ARG A 290 30.44 -27.60 7.50
C ARG A 290 29.98 -28.99 7.97
N GLN A 291 30.91 -29.79 8.49
CA GLN A 291 30.63 -31.12 9.02
C GLN A 291 29.66 -31.05 10.21
N LYS A 292 29.85 -30.10 11.14
CA LYS A 292 28.94 -29.90 12.27
C LYS A 292 27.51 -29.52 11.82
N ILE A 293 27.37 -28.61 10.86
CA ILE A 293 26.07 -28.22 10.27
C ILE A 293 25.39 -29.44 9.62
N ASN A 294 26.14 -30.24 8.87
CA ASN A 294 25.63 -31.45 8.21
C ASN A 294 25.20 -32.51 9.23
N LYS A 295 26.04 -32.78 10.24
CA LYS A 295 25.75 -33.73 11.33
C LYS A 295 24.48 -33.35 12.11
N CYS A 296 24.21 -32.05 12.24
CA CYS A 296 22.99 -31.53 12.88
C CYS A 296 21.78 -31.40 11.94
N GLY A 297 21.88 -31.77 10.66
CA GLY A 297 20.77 -31.66 9.69
C GLY A 297 20.38 -30.21 9.33
N LEU A 298 21.25 -29.23 9.59
CA LEU A 298 20.93 -27.80 9.43
C LEU A 298 21.33 -27.23 8.06
N TYR A 299 21.92 -28.04 7.17
CA TYR A 299 22.50 -27.55 5.93
C TYR A 299 21.50 -26.81 5.04
N GLY A 300 20.28 -27.35 4.88
CA GLY A 300 19.21 -26.70 4.12
C GLY A 300 18.84 -25.33 4.72
N GLN A 301 18.64 -25.27 6.04
CA GLN A 301 18.34 -24.02 6.74
C GLN A 301 19.46 -22.99 6.59
N TRP A 302 20.72 -23.42 6.73
CA TRP A 302 21.89 -22.56 6.56
C TRP A 302 21.94 -21.99 5.14
N ARG A 303 21.78 -22.83 4.11
CA ARG A 303 21.81 -22.42 2.69
C ARG A 303 20.75 -21.37 2.37
N THR A 304 19.51 -21.57 2.83
CA THR A 304 18.42 -20.60 2.67
C THR A 304 18.69 -19.30 3.43
N SER A 305 19.17 -19.39 4.67
CA SER A 305 19.50 -18.21 5.47
C SER A 305 20.68 -17.44 4.87
N ARG A 306 21.63 -18.13 4.25
CA ARG A 306 22.82 -17.55 3.62
C ARG A 306 22.47 -16.73 2.39
N SER A 307 21.62 -17.24 1.49
CA SER A 307 21.20 -16.46 0.32
C SER A 307 20.46 -15.18 0.72
N TYR A 308 19.62 -15.26 1.76
CA TYR A 308 18.95 -14.09 2.32
C TYR A 308 19.93 -13.11 2.96
N TYR A 309 20.95 -13.61 3.67
CA TYR A 309 22.02 -12.78 4.24
C TYR A 309 22.80 -12.04 3.14
N GLU A 310 23.24 -12.73 2.09
CA GLU A 310 23.98 -12.15 0.95
C GLU A 310 23.16 -11.07 0.23
N TYR A 311 21.87 -11.32 0.02
CA TYR A 311 20.95 -10.32 -0.53
C TYR A 311 20.90 -9.06 0.35
N ASN A 312 20.72 -9.21 1.66
CA ASN A 312 20.67 -8.08 2.59
C ASN A 312 22.00 -7.34 2.72
N GLU A 313 23.12 -8.05 2.67
CA GLU A 313 24.46 -7.47 2.73
C GLU A 313 24.72 -6.64 1.47
N ARG A 314 24.36 -7.15 0.29
CA ARG A 314 24.40 -6.41 -0.97
C ARG A 314 23.49 -5.18 -0.94
N GLU A 315 22.27 -5.31 -0.41
CA GLU A 315 21.37 -4.16 -0.22
C GLU A 315 21.95 -3.12 0.74
N ARG A 316 22.62 -3.53 1.81
CA ARG A 316 23.32 -2.59 2.72
C ARG A 316 24.48 -1.88 2.04
N GLN A 317 25.31 -2.60 1.27
CA GLN A 317 26.39 -2.01 0.49
C GLN A 317 25.85 -0.99 -0.51
N LEU A 318 24.80 -1.35 -1.27
CA LEU A 318 24.10 -0.44 -2.18
C LEU A 318 23.53 0.78 -1.44
N GLN A 319 22.99 0.61 -0.23
CA GLN A 319 22.52 1.74 0.58
C GLN A 319 23.66 2.65 1.03
N GLN A 320 24.81 2.09 1.42
CA GLN A 320 25.99 2.87 1.79
C GLN A 320 26.57 3.64 0.59
N GLU A 321 26.68 3.00 -0.58
CA GLU A 321 27.11 3.65 -1.82
C GLU A 321 26.14 4.76 -2.26
N ARG A 322 24.84 4.51 -2.17
CA ARG A 322 23.81 5.53 -2.39
C ARG A 322 23.96 6.70 -1.43
N GLY A 323 24.27 6.44 -0.16
CA GLY A 323 24.57 7.47 0.84
C GLY A 323 25.75 8.35 0.40
N LYS A 324 26.87 7.74 0.01
CA LYS A 324 28.05 8.46 -0.51
C LYS A 324 27.71 9.32 -1.73
N LEU A 325 26.93 8.80 -2.68
CA LEU A 325 26.49 9.57 -3.85
C LEU A 325 25.61 10.76 -3.46
N ILE A 326 24.67 10.57 -2.53
CA ILE A 326 23.82 11.65 -2.02
C ILE A 326 24.67 12.74 -1.39
N ASP A 327 25.70 12.40 -0.61
CA ASP A 327 26.61 13.38 0.00
C ASP A 327 27.37 14.19 -1.06
N VAL A 328 27.84 13.53 -2.14
CA VAL A 328 28.48 14.22 -3.27
C VAL A 328 27.51 15.17 -3.98
N PHE A 329 26.28 14.73 -4.22
CA PHE A 329 25.24 15.58 -4.81
C PHE A 329 24.92 16.77 -3.92
N GLN A 330 24.78 16.57 -2.61
CA GLN A 330 24.54 17.67 -1.65
C GLN A 330 25.67 18.69 -1.67
N LYS A 331 26.94 18.24 -1.72
CA LYS A 331 28.09 19.15 -1.81
C LYS A 331 28.07 19.98 -3.10
N LYS A 332 27.78 19.35 -4.25
CA LYS A 332 27.70 20.07 -5.55
C LYS A 332 26.53 21.06 -5.58
N VAL A 333 25.38 20.64 -5.06
CA VAL A 333 24.20 21.50 -4.94
C VAL A 333 24.49 22.68 -4.01
N GLN A 334 25.15 22.45 -2.87
CA GLN A 334 25.58 23.52 -1.96
C GLN A 334 26.56 24.51 -2.63
N GLN A 335 27.45 24.04 -3.50
CA GLN A 335 28.37 24.90 -4.26
C GLN A 335 27.62 25.78 -5.26
N GLN A 336 26.59 25.26 -5.93
CA GLN A 336 25.75 26.04 -6.85
C GLN A 336 24.91 27.09 -6.11
N PHE A 337 24.54 26.82 -4.85
CA PHE A 337 23.74 27.73 -4.04
C PHE A 337 24.44 28.98 -3.55
N ASN A 338 25.77 29.10 -3.70
CA ASN A 338 26.48 30.32 -3.34
C ASN A 338 26.14 31.54 -4.24
N LEU A 339 25.33 31.35 -5.29
CA LEU A 339 24.87 32.39 -6.20
C LEU A 339 23.42 32.85 -5.94
N ILE A 340 22.73 32.26 -4.98
CA ILE A 340 21.31 32.50 -4.70
C ILE A 340 21.16 33.35 -3.42
N ASP A 341 20.06 34.09 -3.29
CA ASP A 341 19.76 34.87 -2.09
C ASP A 341 19.72 34.00 -0.81
N GLU A 342 20.12 34.58 0.32
CA GLU A 342 20.24 33.87 1.61
C GLU A 342 18.92 33.20 2.05
N VAL A 343 17.77 33.80 1.74
CA VAL A 343 16.44 33.30 2.14
C VAL A 343 16.11 32.04 1.36
N THR A 344 16.30 32.05 0.05
CA THR A 344 16.05 30.90 -0.82
C THR A 344 17.01 29.76 -0.51
N GLN A 345 18.29 30.06 -0.32
CA GLN A 345 19.30 29.06 0.09
C GLN A 345 18.91 28.38 1.42
N TRP A 346 18.48 29.16 2.41
CA TRP A 346 18.01 28.62 3.69
C TRP A 346 16.78 27.74 3.53
N ALA A 347 15.83 28.16 2.68
CA ALA A 347 14.59 27.42 2.42
C ALA A 347 14.85 26.07 1.75
N GLU A 348 15.73 26.02 0.76
CA GLU A 348 16.13 24.80 0.06
C GLU A 348 16.91 23.83 0.97
N LYS A 349 17.78 24.38 1.83
CA LYS A 349 18.46 23.59 2.86
C LYS A 349 17.45 22.92 3.79
N LYS A 350 16.44 23.66 4.27
CA LYS A 350 15.38 23.10 5.13
C LYS A 350 14.45 22.13 4.42
N ALA A 351 14.12 22.38 3.15
CA ALA A 351 13.37 21.44 2.30
C ALA A 351 14.11 20.11 2.14
N THR A 352 15.43 20.18 1.94
CA THR A 352 16.31 19.02 1.81
C THR A 352 16.40 18.25 3.13
N GLU A 353 16.63 18.94 4.25
CA GLU A 353 16.63 18.36 5.60
C GLU A 353 15.34 17.57 5.87
N TYR A 354 14.18 18.15 5.54
CA TYR A 354 12.90 17.47 5.66
C TYR A 354 12.84 16.19 4.80
N LYS A 355 13.21 16.24 3.52
CA LYS A 355 13.21 15.06 2.64
C LYS A 355 14.16 13.96 3.13
N LEU A 356 15.31 14.32 3.70
CA LEU A 356 16.25 13.38 4.29
C LEU A 356 15.71 12.76 5.58
N SER A 357 15.02 13.54 6.42
CA SER A 357 14.38 13.04 7.65
C SER A 357 13.32 11.94 7.38
N LEU A 358 12.79 11.88 6.14
CA LEU A 358 11.87 10.84 5.70
C LEU A 358 12.56 9.56 5.23
N LYS A 359 13.83 9.62 4.83
CA LYS A 359 14.63 8.45 4.40
C LYS A 359 15.02 7.61 5.61
N GLY A 360 14.16 6.66 5.97
CA GLY A 360 14.37 5.73 7.10
C GLY A 360 13.13 5.52 7.94
N SER A 361 12.16 6.43 7.86
CA SER A 361 10.85 6.19 8.46
C SER A 361 10.06 5.22 7.58
N SER A 362 9.77 4.03 8.10
CA SER A 362 8.87 3.05 7.48
C SER A 362 7.44 3.60 7.28
N SER A 363 7.15 4.80 7.80
CA SER A 363 5.89 5.51 7.70
C SER A 363 5.63 6.23 6.36
N LYS A 364 6.16 5.71 5.23
CA LYS A 364 5.85 6.23 3.88
C LYS A 364 4.35 6.40 3.59
N ARG A 365 3.46 5.74 4.37
CA ARG A 365 2.00 5.82 4.22
C ARG A 365 1.35 7.10 4.75
N PHE A 366 2.02 7.91 5.58
CA PHE A 366 1.37 9.00 6.30
C PHE A 366 1.82 10.42 5.92
N HIS A 367 2.85 10.53 5.09
CA HIS A 367 3.30 11.84 4.61
C HIS A 367 2.74 12.08 3.21
N PRO A 368 1.89 13.10 3.02
CA PRO A 368 1.50 13.50 1.68
C PRO A 368 2.77 13.80 0.86
N LEU A 369 2.76 13.40 -0.41
CA LEU A 369 3.84 13.67 -1.36
C LEU A 369 3.85 15.17 -1.69
N ILE A 370 4.26 15.99 -0.72
CA ILE A 370 4.50 17.42 -0.94
C ILE A 370 5.69 17.50 -1.91
N ASN A 371 5.50 18.23 -3.02
CA ASN A 371 6.56 18.37 -4.02
C ASN A 371 7.72 19.20 -3.40
N PHE A 372 8.90 19.18 -4.03
CA PHE A 372 10.05 19.86 -3.44
C PHE A 372 9.88 21.39 -3.45
N GLU A 373 9.30 21.95 -4.51
CA GLU A 373 9.07 23.39 -4.69
C GLU A 373 8.11 23.97 -3.64
N GLU A 374 7.05 23.24 -3.29
CA GLU A 374 6.11 23.55 -2.20
C GLU A 374 6.85 23.59 -0.87
N LEU A 375 7.76 22.63 -0.60
CA LEU A 375 8.57 22.67 0.63
C LEU A 375 9.45 23.91 0.66
N VAL A 376 10.11 24.25 -0.45
CA VAL A 376 10.93 25.45 -0.56
C VAL A 376 10.07 26.69 -0.31
N ALA A 377 8.90 26.79 -0.94
CA ALA A 377 7.98 27.91 -0.73
C ALA A 377 7.56 28.03 0.76
N VAL A 378 7.20 26.92 1.42
CA VAL A 378 6.86 26.88 2.84
C VAL A 378 7.97 27.47 3.70
N PHE A 379 9.21 27.01 3.51
CA PHE A 379 10.34 27.46 4.31
C PHE A 379 10.76 28.89 3.96
N ARG A 380 10.65 29.29 2.70
CA ARG A 380 10.92 30.67 2.26
C ARG A 380 9.99 31.65 2.94
N TYR A 381 8.67 31.40 2.92
CA TYR A 381 7.69 32.26 3.60
C TYR A 381 7.95 32.36 5.11
N TYR A 382 8.36 31.26 5.72
CA TYR A 382 8.71 31.27 7.14
C TYR A 382 9.95 32.11 7.42
N ARG A 383 11.01 31.99 6.61
CA ARG A 383 12.24 32.76 6.78
C ARG A 383 12.01 34.25 6.56
N GLU A 384 11.25 34.62 5.53
CA GLU A 384 10.87 36.01 5.28
C GLU A 384 10.09 36.61 6.47
N ALA A 385 9.12 35.86 7.00
CA ALA A 385 8.34 36.29 8.15
C ALA A 385 9.19 36.42 9.41
N GLN A 386 10.15 35.50 9.61
CA GLN A 386 11.10 35.55 10.71
C GLN A 386 11.97 36.82 10.64
N LEU A 387 12.50 37.15 9.46
CA LEU A 387 13.32 38.35 9.24
C LEU A 387 12.51 39.64 9.44
N LYS A 388 11.22 39.63 9.09
CA LYS A 388 10.30 40.77 9.29
C LYS A 388 9.71 40.87 10.70
N GLY A 389 9.93 39.89 11.58
CA GLY A 389 9.25 39.80 12.87
C GLY A 389 7.73 39.56 12.77
N GLU A 390 7.22 39.04 11.64
CA GLU A 390 5.79 38.76 11.43
C GLU A 390 5.38 37.50 12.23
N LYS A 391 4.33 37.62 13.05
CA LYS A 391 3.73 36.48 13.75
C LYS A 391 2.93 35.63 12.76
N LEU A 392 3.47 34.46 12.38
CA LEU A 392 2.85 33.54 11.43
C LEU A 392 2.44 32.22 12.09
N SER A 393 1.13 31.94 12.05
CA SER A 393 0.55 30.66 12.46
C SER A 393 0.76 29.61 11.37
N PHE A 394 0.74 28.32 11.73
CA PHE A 394 0.82 27.23 10.76
C PHE A 394 -0.32 27.26 9.73
N GLU A 395 -1.49 27.78 10.11
CA GLU A 395 -2.62 27.96 9.20
C GLU A 395 -2.31 29.00 8.11
N LYS A 396 -1.74 30.15 8.50
CA LYS A 396 -1.30 31.18 7.55
C LYS A 396 -0.17 30.65 6.64
N ILE A 397 0.79 29.91 7.19
CA ILE A 397 1.87 29.25 6.41
C ILE A 397 1.25 28.29 5.39
N SER A 398 0.37 27.40 5.83
CA SER A 398 -0.27 26.41 4.95
C SER A 398 -1.05 27.09 3.82
N LYS A 399 -1.85 28.11 4.14
CA LYS A 399 -2.65 28.85 3.16
C LYS A 399 -1.78 29.55 2.11
N ARG A 400 -0.68 30.21 2.52
CA ARG A 400 0.24 30.91 1.58
C ARG A 400 1.06 29.94 0.73
N SER A 401 1.38 28.76 1.24
CA SER A 401 2.20 27.75 0.55
C SER A 401 1.41 26.74 -0.28
N GLY A 402 0.07 26.78 -0.25
CA GLY A 402 -0.76 25.81 -0.95
C GLY A 402 -0.94 24.47 -0.23
N LEU A 403 -0.45 24.34 1.01
CA LEU A 403 -0.70 23.14 1.83
C LEU A 403 -2.16 23.09 2.28
N LYS A 404 -2.74 21.89 2.22
CA LYS A 404 -4.18 21.68 2.47
C LYS A 404 -4.59 21.90 3.92
N TYR A 405 -3.69 21.64 4.88
CA TYR A 405 -4.02 21.68 6.31
C TYR A 405 -2.86 22.22 7.15
N ALA A 406 -3.17 23.04 8.17
CA ALA A 406 -2.21 23.55 9.16
C ALA A 406 -1.37 22.45 9.83
N SER A 407 -1.95 21.26 10.00
CA SER A 407 -1.27 20.09 10.57
C SER A 407 -0.13 19.57 9.70
N GLN A 408 -0.16 19.81 8.38
CA GLN A 408 0.94 19.48 7.48
C GLN A 408 2.13 20.40 7.72
N SER A 409 1.90 21.71 7.80
CA SER A 409 2.95 22.67 8.18
C SER A 409 3.52 22.32 9.55
N LYS A 410 2.70 22.10 10.58
CA LYS A 410 3.21 21.72 11.91
C LYS A 410 4.15 20.52 11.86
N LYS A 411 3.72 19.41 11.24
CA LYS A 411 4.55 18.19 11.11
C LYS A 411 5.84 18.42 10.35
N LEU A 412 5.80 19.24 9.30
CA LEU A 412 6.96 19.59 8.49
C LEU A 412 7.98 20.36 9.33
N PHE A 413 7.52 21.31 10.13
CA PHE A 413 8.35 22.13 11.02
C PHE A 413 8.95 21.33 12.18
N ASP A 414 8.13 20.50 12.84
CA ASP A 414 8.56 19.60 13.91
C ASP A 414 9.71 18.68 13.45
N LYS A 415 9.70 18.26 12.18
CA LYS A 415 10.71 17.38 11.59
C LYS A 415 12.06 18.04 11.33
N VAL A 416 12.10 19.35 11.16
CA VAL A 416 13.33 20.13 10.91
C VAL A 416 13.71 21.03 12.10
N GLY A 417 13.12 20.76 13.28
CA GLY A 417 13.40 21.47 14.52
C GLY A 417 12.94 22.93 14.54
N LEU A 418 11.94 23.30 13.74
CA LEU A 418 11.41 24.67 13.71
C LEU A 418 10.12 24.78 14.53
N GLN A 419 9.92 25.93 15.17
CA GLN A 419 8.72 26.25 15.94
C GLN A 419 7.82 27.21 15.16
N SER A 420 6.58 27.42 15.62
CA SER A 420 5.72 28.47 15.03
C SER A 420 6.23 29.85 15.42
N LEU A 421 6.21 30.80 14.48
CA LEU A 421 6.48 32.22 14.78
C LEU A 421 5.37 32.86 15.61
N ASN A 422 4.20 32.24 15.68
CA ASN A 422 3.17 32.63 16.63
C ASN A 422 3.41 31.92 17.98
N TRP A 423 4.35 32.43 18.76
CA TRP A 423 4.62 31.97 20.14
C TRP A 423 3.39 32.11 21.04
N GLN A 424 2.52 33.07 20.70
CA GLN A 424 1.17 33.19 21.23
C GLN A 424 0.20 32.31 20.45
N VAL A 425 0.48 31.00 20.39
CA VAL A 425 -0.65 30.08 20.55
C VAL A 425 -1.07 30.27 22.00
N GLU A 426 -1.76 31.38 22.27
CA GLU A 426 -2.69 31.51 23.36
C GLU A 426 -3.44 30.20 23.33
N ASN A 427 -3.15 29.35 24.33
CA ASN A 427 -4.01 28.43 25.03
C ASN A 427 -5.48 28.33 24.54
N THR A 428 -5.70 28.19 23.25
CA THR A 428 -6.99 28.02 22.60
C THR A 428 -7.56 26.64 22.93
N ASN A 429 -6.71 25.78 23.48
CA ASN A 429 -7.07 24.52 24.12
C ASN A 429 -6.83 24.52 25.65
N ARG A 430 -6.89 25.67 26.33
CA ARG A 430 -7.07 25.64 27.79
C ARG A 430 -8.49 25.15 28.05
N LEU A 431 -8.60 23.85 28.23
CA LEU A 431 -9.78 23.26 28.85
C LEU A 431 -10.00 23.93 30.19
N SER A 432 -11.26 24.24 30.50
CA SER A 432 -11.62 24.65 31.86
C SER A 432 -11.26 23.54 32.86
N GLU A 433 -11.08 23.89 34.14
CA GLU A 433 -10.82 22.87 35.17
C GLU A 433 -11.94 21.83 35.20
N GLU A 434 -13.20 22.27 35.02
CA GLU A 434 -14.35 21.37 34.87
C GLU A 434 -14.19 20.38 33.70
N GLN A 435 -13.74 20.85 32.53
CA GLN A 435 -13.49 19.96 31.38
C GLN A 435 -12.35 18.98 31.65
N LYS A 436 -11.29 19.39 32.37
CA LYS A 436 -10.19 18.49 32.77
C LYS A 436 -10.65 17.43 33.75
N GLU A 437 -11.45 17.80 34.74
CA GLU A 437 -12.09 16.87 35.67
C GLU A 437 -13.00 15.89 34.94
N MET A 438 -13.81 16.39 33.99
CA MET A 438 -14.70 15.58 33.16
C MET A 438 -13.91 14.55 32.32
N ILE A 439 -12.78 14.95 31.73
CA ILE A 439 -11.84 14.05 31.05
C ILE A 439 -11.31 12.99 32.01
N SER A 440 -10.92 13.37 33.23
CA SER A 440 -10.45 12.44 34.26
C SER A 440 -11.52 11.40 34.61
N ARG A 441 -12.74 11.85 34.90
CA ARG A 441 -13.91 10.98 35.19
C ARG A 441 -14.23 10.05 34.01
N SER A 442 -14.10 10.52 32.78
CA SER A 442 -14.43 9.73 31.58
C SER A 442 -13.58 8.45 31.40
N ARG A 443 -12.46 8.32 32.12
CA ARG A 443 -11.57 7.15 32.06
C ARG A 443 -12.26 5.86 32.52
N SER A 444 -13.18 5.93 33.48
CA SER A 444 -13.91 4.77 34.02
C SER A 444 -15.06 4.31 33.10
N ILE A 445 -15.52 5.16 32.18
CA ILE A 445 -16.70 4.90 31.34
C ILE A 445 -16.35 3.91 30.22
N LYS A 446 -17.07 2.80 30.11
CA LYS A 446 -16.84 1.77 29.06
C LYS A 446 -17.44 2.14 27.69
N MET A 447 -17.01 3.28 27.14
CA MET A 447 -17.42 3.78 25.81
C MET A 447 -16.20 4.12 24.94
N ASN A 448 -16.40 4.22 23.62
CA ASN A 448 -15.36 4.69 22.72
C ASN A 448 -15.15 6.20 22.83
N ASN A 449 -14.00 6.70 22.35
CA ASN A 449 -13.63 8.12 22.47
C ASN A 449 -14.60 9.05 21.72
N SER A 450 -15.24 8.60 20.65
CA SER A 450 -16.21 9.41 19.92
C SER A 450 -17.49 9.65 20.72
N ASP A 451 -18.00 8.61 21.38
CA ASP A 451 -19.17 8.71 22.26
C ASP A 451 -18.85 9.54 23.51
N ARG A 452 -17.70 9.30 24.16
CA ARG A 452 -17.24 10.11 25.30
C ARG A 452 -17.13 11.60 24.92
N ALA A 453 -16.53 11.90 23.78
CA ALA A 453 -16.37 13.26 23.26
C ALA A 453 -17.73 13.93 23.02
N PHE A 454 -18.68 13.21 22.40
CA PHE A 454 -20.05 13.65 22.25
C PHE A 454 -20.69 14.00 23.60
N PHE A 455 -20.61 13.10 24.60
CA PHE A 455 -21.19 13.34 25.93
C PHE A 455 -20.48 14.43 26.76
N MET A 456 -19.25 14.78 26.42
CA MET A 456 -18.52 15.91 27.05
C MET A 456 -18.65 17.24 26.29
N ASN A 457 -19.21 17.22 25.07
CA ASN A 457 -19.16 18.37 24.14
C ASN A 457 -17.71 18.83 23.86
N LEU A 458 -16.81 17.86 23.70
CA LEU A 458 -15.40 18.09 23.41
C LEU A 458 -15.03 17.46 22.06
N PRO A 459 -14.07 18.03 21.31
CA PRO A 459 -13.52 17.35 20.14
C PRO A 459 -12.84 16.02 20.52
N VAL A 460 -12.99 14.99 19.69
CA VAL A 460 -12.38 13.65 19.95
C VAL A 460 -10.87 13.72 20.14
N HIS A 461 -10.19 14.60 19.38
CA HIS A 461 -8.74 14.75 19.47
C HIS A 461 -8.28 15.31 20.82
N THR A 462 -9.14 16.08 21.52
CA THR A 462 -8.87 16.56 22.87
C THR A 462 -8.67 15.39 23.83
N LEU A 463 -9.54 14.37 23.79
CA LEU A 463 -9.40 13.19 24.65
C LEU A 463 -8.14 12.40 24.36
N ILE A 464 -7.79 12.27 23.08
CA ILE A 464 -6.57 11.56 22.63
C ILE A 464 -5.32 12.26 23.16
N ASN A 465 -5.28 13.59 23.08
CA ASN A 465 -4.16 14.40 23.56
C ASN A 465 -3.97 14.30 25.09
N TYR A 466 -5.03 14.04 25.86
CA TYR A 466 -4.98 13.80 27.30
C TYR A 466 -4.70 12.34 27.69
N GLY A 467 -4.20 11.53 26.74
CA GLY A 467 -3.75 10.16 27.00
C GLY A 467 -4.87 9.14 27.22
N ILE A 468 -6.12 9.49 26.91
CA ILE A 468 -7.24 8.55 27.00
C ILE A 468 -7.14 7.56 25.83
N LYS A 469 -6.61 6.37 26.12
CA LYS A 469 -6.64 5.24 25.20
C LYS A 469 -8.10 4.85 24.96
N GLY A 470 -8.55 4.97 23.72
CA GLY A 470 -9.92 4.64 23.36
C GLY A 470 -10.20 3.16 23.52
N SER A 471 -11.28 2.84 24.22
CA SER A 471 -11.86 1.50 24.16
C SER A 471 -12.57 1.34 22.82
N ARG A 472 -12.50 0.15 22.21
CA ARG A 472 -13.29 -0.18 21.01
C ARG A 472 -14.65 -0.76 21.39
N VAL A 473 -15.24 -0.27 22.48
CA VAL A 473 -16.56 -0.71 22.95
C VAL A 473 -17.63 0.02 22.14
N PHE A 474 -18.51 -0.77 21.53
CA PHE A 474 -19.68 -0.34 20.79
C PHE A 474 -20.89 -1.01 21.43
N VAL A 475 -22.10 -0.49 21.20
CA VAL A 475 -23.33 -1.14 21.68
C VAL A 475 -23.49 -2.49 20.99
N LYS A 476 -23.47 -2.47 19.65
CA LYS A 476 -23.58 -3.67 18.81
C LYS A 476 -22.83 -3.47 17.51
N VAL A 477 -22.26 -4.54 16.99
CA VAL A 477 -21.64 -4.59 15.66
C VAL A 477 -22.49 -5.49 14.77
N PHE A 478 -22.95 -4.97 13.64
CA PHE A 478 -23.80 -5.66 12.69
C PHE A 478 -22.99 -6.08 11.46
N GLY A 479 -23.06 -7.37 11.12
CA GLY A 479 -22.48 -7.95 9.91
C GLY A 479 -20.94 -7.92 9.82
N TYR A 480 -20.41 -8.49 8.74
CA TYR A 480 -18.96 -8.65 8.53
C TYR A 480 -18.23 -7.34 8.20
N LYS A 481 -18.94 -6.34 7.64
CA LYS A 481 -18.38 -5.00 7.39
C LYS A 481 -18.26 -4.14 8.65
N GLY A 482 -18.69 -4.66 9.81
CA GLY A 482 -18.46 -4.05 11.10
C GLY A 482 -19.13 -2.70 11.23
N VAL A 483 -20.37 -2.57 10.74
CA VAL A 483 -21.16 -1.35 10.96
C VAL A 483 -21.69 -1.38 12.39
N LYS A 484 -21.66 -0.25 13.10
CA LYS A 484 -21.70 -0.25 14.57
C LYS A 484 -22.74 0.74 15.08
N LEU A 485 -23.61 0.26 15.96
CA LEU A 485 -24.42 1.13 16.80
C LEU A 485 -23.52 1.66 17.93
N THR A 486 -23.39 2.97 18.01
CA THR A 486 -22.63 3.66 19.07
C THR A 486 -23.58 4.19 20.14
N TYR A 487 -23.07 4.48 21.34
CA TYR A 487 -23.91 5.02 22.42
C TYR A 487 -24.41 6.42 22.08
N ARG A 488 -23.64 7.21 21.32
CA ARG A 488 -24.10 8.48 20.75
C ARG A 488 -25.36 8.30 19.90
N LEU A 489 -25.33 7.41 18.91
CA LEU A 489 -26.47 7.24 18.00
C LEU A 489 -27.71 6.72 18.75
N ALA A 490 -27.53 5.76 19.67
CA ALA A 490 -28.63 5.28 20.51
C ALA A 490 -29.25 6.40 21.36
N SER A 491 -28.42 7.24 22.00
CA SER A 491 -28.86 8.41 22.76
C SER A 491 -29.72 9.37 21.92
N GLN A 492 -29.28 9.66 20.69
CA GLN A 492 -30.02 10.54 19.76
C GLN A 492 -31.34 9.91 19.28
N ILE A 493 -31.38 8.59 19.08
CA ILE A 493 -32.62 7.86 18.74
C ILE A 493 -33.63 7.96 19.89
N TYR A 494 -33.19 7.77 21.14
CA TYR A 494 -34.07 7.90 22.30
C TYR A 494 -34.59 9.31 22.49
N GLU A 495 -33.74 10.33 22.31
CA GLU A 495 -34.14 11.74 22.36
C GLU A 495 -35.23 12.05 21.32
N ALA A 496 -35.05 11.60 20.07
CA ALA A 496 -36.04 11.81 19.02
C ALA A 496 -37.35 11.05 19.31
N GLN A 497 -37.27 9.80 19.76
CA GLN A 497 -38.46 9.02 20.12
C GLN A 497 -39.24 9.68 21.26
N ASP A 498 -38.56 10.13 22.31
CA ASP A 498 -39.20 10.78 23.47
C ASP A 498 -39.78 12.16 23.13
N THR A 499 -39.29 12.79 22.05
CA THR A 499 -39.85 14.04 21.49
C THR A 499 -41.08 13.77 20.59
N GLY A 500 -41.42 12.51 20.33
CA GLY A 500 -42.60 12.11 19.56
C GLY A 500 -42.35 11.83 18.08
N PHE A 501 -41.08 11.78 17.63
CA PHE A 501 -40.75 11.37 16.27
C PHE A 501 -41.08 9.89 16.07
N ASN A 502 -41.69 9.56 14.94
CA ASN A 502 -41.94 8.17 14.56
C ASN A 502 -40.66 7.53 13.98
N ARG A 503 -40.72 6.21 13.77
CA ARG A 503 -39.58 5.41 13.33
C ARG A 503 -39.01 5.88 11.99
N GLU A 504 -39.87 6.18 11.02
CA GLU A 504 -39.50 6.62 9.69
C GLU A 504 -38.82 8.00 9.73
N GLU A 505 -39.34 8.92 10.53
CA GLU A 505 -38.74 10.24 10.73
C GLU A 505 -37.37 10.15 11.42
N ILE A 506 -37.20 9.25 12.40
CA ILE A 506 -35.90 9.01 13.05
C ILE A 506 -34.87 8.50 12.03
N LEU A 507 -35.29 7.62 11.13
CA LEU A 507 -34.41 7.09 10.07
C LEU A 507 -33.96 8.17 9.10
N GLU A 508 -34.88 9.05 8.71
CA GLU A 508 -34.62 10.19 7.86
C GLU A 508 -33.71 11.21 8.55
N LEU A 509 -34.05 11.60 9.79
CA LEU A 509 -33.34 12.61 10.59
C LEU A 509 -31.85 12.28 10.77
N PHE A 510 -31.54 11.01 11.04
CA PHE A 510 -30.16 10.57 11.25
C PHE A 510 -29.51 9.94 10.01
N ASN A 511 -30.24 9.88 8.88
CA ASN A 511 -29.82 9.21 7.64
C ASN A 511 -29.15 7.85 7.93
N THR A 512 -29.88 7.01 8.66
CA THR A 512 -29.32 5.81 9.29
C THR A 512 -30.05 4.54 8.88
N SER A 513 -29.50 3.37 9.21
CA SER A 513 -30.09 2.10 8.81
C SER A 513 -31.26 1.70 9.73
N PRO A 514 -32.36 1.13 9.18
CA PRO A 514 -33.47 0.56 9.96
C PRO A 514 -33.02 -0.31 11.13
N ILE A 515 -32.03 -1.17 10.89
CA ILE A 515 -31.50 -2.10 11.90
C ILE A 515 -30.93 -1.41 13.16
N TYR A 516 -30.48 -0.15 13.06
CA TYR A 516 -29.97 0.58 14.23
C TYR A 516 -31.07 1.16 15.08
N VAL A 517 -32.10 1.70 14.43
CA VAL A 517 -33.28 2.24 15.12
C VAL A 517 -34.01 1.10 15.79
N ASP A 518 -34.31 0.03 15.05
CA ASP A 518 -35.02 -1.15 15.56
C ASP A 518 -34.29 -1.75 16.77
N TYR A 519 -32.98 -2.02 16.62
CA TYR A 519 -32.20 -2.62 17.70
C TYR A 519 -32.06 -1.69 18.92
N ALA A 520 -31.86 -0.39 18.71
CA ALA A 520 -31.76 0.57 19.81
C ALA A 520 -33.08 0.65 20.60
N LEU A 521 -34.22 0.70 19.90
CA LEU A 521 -35.54 0.77 20.52
C LEU A 521 -35.90 -0.54 21.26
N GLU A 522 -35.66 -1.69 20.63
CA GLU A 522 -35.92 -3.01 21.22
C GLU A 522 -35.08 -3.26 22.49
N HIS A 523 -33.83 -2.77 22.52
CA HIS A 523 -32.91 -2.98 23.64
C HIS A 523 -32.76 -1.72 24.52
N ARG A 524 -33.76 -0.83 24.54
CA ARG A 524 -33.70 0.44 25.30
C ARG A 524 -33.43 0.22 26.78
N GLU A 525 -34.07 -0.76 27.41
CA GLU A 525 -33.87 -1.08 28.82
C GLU A 525 -32.43 -1.51 29.16
N GLU A 526 -31.69 -2.09 28.21
CA GLU A 526 -30.30 -2.51 28.42
C GLU A 526 -29.29 -1.38 28.14
N ILE A 527 -29.58 -0.57 27.11
CA ILE A 527 -28.65 0.45 26.60
C ILE A 527 -28.79 1.76 27.37
N ALA A 528 -30.02 2.19 27.68
CA ALA A 528 -30.29 3.48 28.31
C ALA A 528 -29.61 3.63 29.69
N PRO A 529 -29.66 2.65 30.62
CA PRO A 529 -28.98 2.78 31.91
C PRO A 529 -27.47 3.02 31.77
N LYS A 530 -26.81 2.37 30.79
CA LYS A 530 -25.38 2.56 30.53
C LYS A 530 -25.06 3.97 30.06
N ILE A 531 -25.97 4.61 29.32
CA ILE A 531 -25.82 6.01 28.88
C ILE A 531 -26.07 6.95 30.06
N ILE A 532 -27.11 6.71 30.86
CA ILE A 532 -27.44 7.49 32.05
C ILE A 532 -26.28 7.46 33.05
N ASP A 533 -25.73 6.28 33.36
CA ASP A 533 -24.57 6.12 34.23
C ASP A 533 -23.37 6.92 33.71
N ALA A 534 -23.10 6.86 32.41
CA ALA A 534 -22.02 7.63 31.80
C ALA A 534 -22.24 9.14 31.91
N LEU A 535 -23.48 9.62 31.69
CA LEU A 535 -23.83 11.03 31.83
C LEU A 535 -23.66 11.50 33.28
N ASN A 536 -24.10 10.71 34.26
CA ASN A 536 -23.96 11.02 35.68
C ASN A 536 -22.49 11.01 36.14
N VAL A 537 -21.66 10.11 35.59
CA VAL A 537 -20.20 10.15 35.83
C VAL A 537 -19.56 11.39 35.21
N LEU A 538 -19.99 11.80 34.02
CA LEU A 538 -19.44 12.99 33.35
C LEU A 538 -19.91 14.30 33.99
N HIS A 539 -21.12 14.33 34.56
CA HIS A 539 -21.83 15.53 35.00
C HIS A 539 -22.59 15.27 36.32
N PRO A 540 -21.88 15.05 37.44
CA PRO A 540 -22.49 14.58 38.70
C PRO A 540 -23.51 15.55 39.31
N GLY A 541 -23.48 16.83 38.97
CA GLY A 541 -24.43 17.82 39.48
C GLY A 541 -25.80 17.83 38.79
N LYS A 542 -25.97 17.12 37.65
CA LYS A 542 -27.18 17.18 36.83
C LYS A 542 -28.20 16.07 37.08
N ASN A 543 -27.78 14.93 37.65
CA ASN A 543 -28.65 13.78 37.95
C ASN A 543 -29.58 13.38 36.80
N TYR A 544 -29.00 12.99 35.67
CA TYR A 544 -29.73 12.58 34.48
C TYR A 544 -30.63 11.38 34.78
N ARG A 545 -31.90 11.49 34.38
CA ARG A 545 -32.89 10.40 34.39
C ARG A 545 -33.16 9.83 32.99
N LEU A 546 -32.74 10.55 31.95
CA LEU A 546 -32.96 10.22 30.55
C LEU A 546 -31.61 9.95 29.87
N PRO A 547 -31.55 9.08 28.84
CA PRO A 547 -30.30 8.67 28.20
C PRO A 547 -29.77 9.69 27.17
N TYR A 548 -29.93 10.99 27.39
CA TYR A 548 -29.46 12.07 26.52
C TYR A 548 -29.28 13.37 27.32
N LYS A 549 -28.62 14.37 26.72
CA LYS A 549 -28.15 15.57 27.44
C LYS A 549 -29.20 16.65 27.69
N ASN A 550 -30.19 16.75 26.81
CA ASN A 550 -31.10 17.90 26.76
C ASN A 550 -32.30 17.76 27.71
N SER A 551 -32.13 17.05 28.82
CA SER A 551 -33.16 16.85 29.84
C SER A 551 -33.20 17.96 30.88
#